data_AF-A0A3B0UVK3-F1
#
_entry.id   AF-A0A3B0UVK3-F1
#
_cell.length_a   1.000
_cell.length_b   1.000
_cell.length_c   1.000
_cell.angle_alpha   90.00
_cell.angle_beta   90.00
_cell.angle_gamma   90.00
#
_symmetry.space_group_name_H-M   'P 1'
#
loop_
_entity.id
_entity.type
_entity.pdbx_description
1 polymer ?
#
loop_
_entity_poly.entity_id
_entity_poly.type
_entity_poly.pdbx_seq_one_letter_code
_entity_poly.pdbx_strand_id
1 'polypeptide(L)'
;MASSSTTKPHRIGVVTLTLMTAALFLTLRNMPMMAETGMKMVFFNAITVFAFLVPIALVAAELATAWPKNGVFHWVEQAFGTRWGLSAVWLQWVQSLFGITSILSYVAASLAYAINPQLANSRIYIVTVILVVYWSATLLNLRGMRASGLISSICLGTGVLVPAVLLVGLALVYMAQGRPVQLDMTLSADNWLPLNC
;
A
#
# COMPACT_ATOMS: atom_id res chain seq x y z
N MET A 1 -38.88 -10.62 27.52
CA MET A 1 -37.93 -11.72 27.23
C MET A 1 -37.19 -11.36 25.96
N ALA A 2 -35.88 -11.15 26.06
CA ALA A 2 -35.01 -10.75 24.97
C ALA A 2 -34.71 -11.94 24.04
N SER A 3 -34.81 -11.74 22.73
CA SER A 3 -34.13 -12.61 21.76
C SER A 3 -32.86 -11.89 21.30
N SER A 4 -31.75 -12.11 21.98
CA SER A 4 -30.42 -11.74 21.50
C SER A 4 -30.06 -12.67 20.33
N SER A 5 -30.14 -12.16 19.10
CA SER A 5 -29.62 -12.85 17.92
C SER A 5 -28.09 -12.94 18.06
N THR A 6 -27.59 -14.12 18.39
CA THR A 6 -26.15 -14.43 18.41
C THR A 6 -25.63 -14.54 16.99
N THR A 7 -25.21 -13.40 16.42
CA THR A 7 -24.46 -13.36 15.17
C THR A 7 -23.16 -14.14 15.38
N LYS A 8 -23.01 -15.30 14.74
CA LYS A 8 -21.77 -16.10 14.81
C LYS A 8 -20.57 -15.20 14.47
N PRO A 9 -19.50 -15.20 15.28
CA PRO A 9 -18.32 -14.39 14.99
C PRO A 9 -17.73 -14.85 13.64
N HIS A 10 -17.64 -13.91 12.70
CA HIS A 10 -17.03 -14.15 11.40
C HIS A 10 -15.53 -14.40 11.63
N ARG A 11 -15.11 -15.67 11.57
CA ARG A 11 -13.70 -16.06 11.70
C ARG A 11 -13.04 -15.94 10.34
N ILE A 12 -12.14 -14.96 10.21
CA ILE A 12 -11.30 -14.79 9.02
C ILE A 12 -10.19 -15.85 9.09
N GLY A 13 -10.04 -16.65 8.04
CA GLY A 13 -8.97 -17.64 7.95
C GLY A 13 -7.60 -16.98 7.80
N VAL A 14 -6.53 -17.66 8.24
CA VAL A 14 -5.15 -17.15 8.16
C VAL A 14 -4.79 -16.73 6.74
N VAL A 15 -5.15 -17.54 5.75
CA VAL A 15 -4.92 -17.24 4.33
C VAL A 15 -5.65 -15.98 3.87
N THR A 16 -6.89 -15.78 4.30
CA THR A 16 -7.64 -14.56 3.98
C THR A 16 -7.00 -13.34 4.63
N LEU A 17 -6.59 -13.45 5.89
CA LEU A 17 -5.91 -12.37 6.62
C LEU A 17 -4.57 -11.99 5.96
N THR A 18 -3.76 -12.97 5.58
CA THR A 18 -2.48 -12.72 4.91
C THR A 18 -2.66 -12.08 3.54
N LEU A 19 -3.64 -12.54 2.76
CA LEU A 19 -3.95 -11.96 1.45
C LEU A 19 -4.48 -10.52 1.57
N MET A 20 -5.32 -10.22 2.57
CA MET A 20 -5.80 -8.86 2.82
C MET A 20 -4.64 -7.92 3.16
N THR A 21 -3.71 -8.35 4.01
CA THR A 21 -2.51 -7.56 4.34
C THR A 21 -1.57 -7.42 3.14
N ALA A 22 -1.34 -8.48 2.37
CA ALA A 22 -0.51 -8.44 1.18
C ALA A 22 -1.05 -7.45 0.13
N ALA A 23 -2.38 -7.41 -0.06
CA ALA A 23 -3.03 -6.46 -0.96
C ALA A 23 -2.79 -5.00 -0.56
N LEU A 24 -2.65 -4.69 0.74
CA LEU A 24 -2.33 -3.35 1.22
C LEU A 24 -0.89 -2.92 0.86
N PHE A 25 0.05 -3.86 0.79
CA PHE A 25 1.44 -3.58 0.43
C PHE A 25 1.67 -3.51 -1.08
N LEU A 26 0.81 -4.16 -1.87
CA LEU A 26 0.96 -4.25 -3.32
C LEU A 26 0.52 -2.94 -3.99
N THR A 27 1.45 -1.98 -4.09
CA THR A 27 1.23 -0.69 -4.77
C THR A 27 2.27 -0.46 -5.87
N LEU A 28 1.79 -0.14 -7.07
CA LEU A 28 2.63 0.16 -8.23
C LEU A 28 3.31 1.53 -8.12
N ARG A 29 2.79 2.44 -7.27
CA ARG A 29 3.22 3.83 -7.18
C ARG A 29 4.71 3.99 -6.86
N ASN A 30 5.22 3.14 -5.98
CA ASN A 30 6.59 3.27 -5.48
C ASN A 30 7.61 2.54 -6.39
N MET A 31 7.13 1.72 -7.34
CA MET A 31 8.00 0.90 -8.19
C MET A 31 8.92 1.70 -9.12
N PRO A 32 8.52 2.84 -9.72
CA PRO A 32 9.42 3.63 -10.56
C PRO A 32 10.61 4.19 -9.79
N MET A 33 10.36 4.78 -8.62
CA MET A 33 11.42 5.30 -7.74
C MET A 33 12.37 4.19 -7.29
N MET A 34 11.81 3.00 -7.02
CA MET A 34 12.58 1.83 -6.66
C MET A 34 13.44 1.30 -7.82
N ALA A 35 12.95 1.38 -9.06
CA ALA A 35 13.70 0.99 -10.26
C ALA A 35 14.90 1.92 -10.54
N GLU A 36 14.80 3.22 -10.24
CA GLU A 36 15.92 4.17 -10.36
C GLU A 36 17.11 3.81 -9.45
N THR A 37 16.84 3.15 -8.33
CA THR A 37 17.89 2.74 -7.37
C THR A 37 18.71 1.53 -7.89
N GLY A 38 18.26 0.87 -8.96
CA GLY A 38 18.93 -0.29 -9.54
C GLY A 38 19.00 -1.49 -8.58
N MET A 39 20.03 -2.34 -8.72
CA MET A 39 20.20 -3.56 -7.94
C MET A 39 20.37 -3.32 -6.43
N LYS A 40 20.85 -2.13 -6.03
CA LYS A 40 20.98 -1.72 -4.61
C LYS A 40 19.64 -1.71 -3.89
N MET A 41 18.53 -1.57 -4.62
CA MET A 41 17.16 -1.66 -4.08
C MET A 41 16.91 -2.99 -3.35
N VAL A 42 17.46 -4.11 -3.84
CA VAL A 42 17.27 -5.44 -3.22
C VAL A 42 17.90 -5.46 -1.82
N PHE A 43 19.11 -4.91 -1.70
CA PHE A 43 19.80 -4.80 -0.42
C PHE A 43 19.06 -3.89 0.56
N PHE A 44 18.63 -2.70 0.12
CA PHE A 44 17.85 -1.79 0.97
C PHE A 44 16.53 -2.42 1.42
N ASN A 45 15.80 -3.10 0.52
CA ASN A 45 14.57 -3.80 0.88
C ASN A 45 14.82 -4.97 1.83
N ALA A 46 15.91 -5.72 1.66
CA ALA A 46 16.27 -6.79 2.59
C ALA A 46 16.49 -6.23 4.00
N ILE A 47 17.24 -5.14 4.14
CA ILE A 47 17.41 -4.45 5.43
C ILE A 47 16.05 -3.99 5.97
N THR A 48 15.22 -3.33 5.16
CA THR A 48 13.89 -2.87 5.60
C THR A 48 13.03 -4.04 6.09
N VAL A 49 13.05 -5.18 5.41
CA VAL A 49 12.27 -6.36 5.80
C VAL A 49 12.76 -6.92 7.13
N PHE A 50 14.07 -7.20 7.25
CA PHE A 50 14.61 -7.88 8.43
C PHE A 50 14.79 -6.96 9.64
N ALA A 51 15.18 -5.70 9.43
CA ALA A 51 15.45 -4.76 10.53
C ALA A 51 14.20 -3.99 10.99
N PHE A 52 13.17 -3.84 10.14
CA PHE A 52 11.97 -3.08 10.48
C PHE A 52 10.68 -3.89 10.36
N LEU A 53 10.39 -4.47 9.20
CA LEU A 53 9.08 -5.08 8.94
C LEU A 53 8.81 -6.31 9.83
N VAL A 54 9.78 -7.23 9.91
CA VAL A 54 9.65 -8.45 10.73
C VAL A 54 9.54 -8.13 12.22
N PRO A 55 10.42 -7.30 12.82
CA PRO A 55 10.27 -6.91 14.22
C PRO A 55 8.93 -6.24 14.52
N ILE A 56 8.48 -5.31 13.68
CA ILE A 56 7.20 -4.61 13.88
C ILE A 56 6.02 -5.59 13.77
N ALA A 57 6.06 -6.53 12.83
CA ALA A 57 5.00 -7.53 12.67
C ALA A 57 4.91 -8.48 13.88
N LEU A 58 6.05 -8.89 14.46
CA LEU A 58 6.09 -9.71 15.67
C LEU A 58 5.54 -8.95 16.89
N VAL A 59 5.96 -7.70 17.08
CA VAL A 59 5.45 -6.85 18.17
C VAL A 59 3.94 -6.63 18.02
N ALA A 60 3.46 -6.34 16.81
CA ALA A 60 2.03 -6.17 16.54
C ALA A 60 1.23 -7.47 16.77
N ALA A 61 1.82 -8.64 16.45
CA ALA A 61 1.18 -9.93 16.68
C ALA A 61 1.01 -10.22 18.19
N GLU A 62 2.06 -10.00 18.99
CA GLU A 62 2.01 -10.15 20.45
C GLU A 62 1.01 -9.18 21.10
N LEU A 63 0.99 -7.91 20.66
CA LEU A 63 0.04 -6.92 21.18
C LEU A 63 -1.41 -7.25 20.79
N ALA A 64 -1.63 -7.76 19.58
CA ALA A 64 -2.96 -8.14 19.10
C ALA A 64 -3.53 -9.36 19.84
N THR A 65 -2.70 -10.30 20.28
CA THR A 65 -3.13 -11.46 21.07
C THR A 65 -3.30 -11.11 22.55
N ALA A 66 -2.43 -10.26 23.10
CA ALA A 66 -2.51 -9.81 24.49
C ALA A 66 -3.71 -8.87 24.75
N TRP A 67 -4.03 -7.97 23.81
CA TRP A 67 -5.16 -7.04 23.90
C TRP A 67 -6.07 -7.09 22.67
N PRO A 68 -6.92 -8.13 22.55
CA PRO A 68 -7.66 -8.42 21.32
C PRO A 68 -8.81 -7.45 21.04
N LYS A 69 -9.21 -6.61 22.00
CA LYS A 69 -10.41 -5.79 21.88
C LYS A 69 -10.19 -4.44 21.19
N ASN A 70 -8.96 -3.95 21.05
CA ASN A 70 -8.71 -2.60 20.54
C ASN A 70 -7.36 -2.50 19.81
N GLY A 71 -7.27 -1.61 18.81
CA GLY A 71 -6.06 -1.38 18.00
C GLY A 71 -4.97 -0.55 18.70
N VAL A 72 -4.14 0.13 17.90
CA VAL A 72 -2.91 0.83 18.32
C VAL A 72 -3.11 1.78 19.52
N PHE A 73 -4.28 2.45 19.62
CA PHE A 73 -4.61 3.30 20.77
C PHE A 73 -4.39 2.58 22.10
N HIS A 74 -4.99 1.41 22.23
CA HIS A 74 -5.08 0.71 23.49
C HIS A 74 -3.78 -0.01 23.83
N TRP A 75 -3.06 -0.47 22.80
CA TRP A 75 -1.72 -1.02 22.96
C TRP A 75 -0.76 0.01 23.59
N VAL A 76 -0.82 1.26 23.12
CA VAL A 76 0.03 2.33 23.63
C VAL A 76 -0.50 2.90 24.95
N GLU A 77 -1.82 3.02 25.11
CA GLU A 77 -2.44 3.46 26.36
C GLU A 77 -2.10 2.54 27.53
N GLN A 78 -2.13 1.22 27.32
CA GLN A 78 -1.83 0.26 28.39
C GLN A 78 -0.38 0.33 28.87
N ALA A 79 0.56 0.66 27.97
CA ALA A 79 1.98 0.73 28.28
C ALA A 79 2.43 2.11 28.78
N PHE A 80 1.90 3.20 28.21
CA PHE A 80 2.40 4.57 28.43
C PHE A 80 1.32 5.55 28.92
N GLY A 81 0.06 5.12 29.04
CA GLY A 81 -1.07 5.94 29.46
C GLY A 81 -1.80 6.65 28.32
N THR A 82 -2.97 7.19 28.63
CA THR A 82 -3.94 7.72 27.65
C THR A 82 -3.39 8.85 26.77
N ARG A 83 -2.51 9.72 27.28
CA ARG A 83 -1.93 10.82 26.49
C ARG A 83 -1.10 10.30 25.32
N TRP A 84 -0.31 9.25 25.54
CA TRP A 84 0.50 8.63 24.50
C TRP A 84 -0.33 7.76 23.56
N GLY A 85 -1.37 7.10 24.07
CA GLY A 85 -2.37 6.42 23.24
C GLY A 85 -3.02 7.36 22.23
N LEU A 86 -3.42 8.57 22.67
CA LEU A 86 -3.99 9.59 21.81
C LEU A 86 -2.99 10.05 20.74
N SER A 87 -1.75 10.33 21.13
CA SER A 87 -0.69 10.71 20.18
C SER A 87 -0.45 9.64 19.12
N ALA A 88 -0.44 8.35 19.50
CA ALA A 88 -0.20 7.26 18.57
C ALA A 88 -1.30 7.15 17.49
N VAL A 89 -2.58 7.20 17.89
CA VAL A 89 -3.68 7.18 16.92
C VAL A 89 -3.76 8.47 16.11
N TRP A 90 -3.42 9.61 16.71
CA TRP A 90 -3.32 10.86 15.98
C TRP A 90 -2.28 10.79 14.87
N LEU A 91 -1.08 10.26 15.16
CA LEU A 91 -0.03 10.05 14.17
C LEU A 91 -0.46 9.07 13.07
N GLN A 92 -1.12 7.97 13.43
CA GLN A 92 -1.66 7.01 12.47
C GLN A 92 -2.71 7.65 11.53
N TRP A 93 -3.59 8.49 12.09
CA TRP A 93 -4.59 9.21 11.32
C TRP A 93 -3.94 10.22 10.36
N VAL A 94 -2.98 11.02 10.84
CA VAL A 94 -2.22 11.97 10.01
C VAL A 94 -1.45 11.25 8.90
N GLN A 95 -0.80 10.13 9.21
CA GLN A 95 -0.10 9.30 8.22
C GLN A 95 -1.06 8.78 7.13
N SER A 96 -2.28 8.40 7.51
CA SER A 96 -3.30 7.95 6.56
C SER A 96 -3.73 9.06 5.59
N LEU A 97 -3.80 10.32 6.04
CA LEU A 97 -4.11 11.47 5.17
C LEU A 97 -3.06 11.63 4.06
N PHE A 98 -1.77 11.62 4.42
CA PHE A 98 -0.68 11.69 3.44
C PHE A 98 -0.65 10.47 2.52
N GLY A 99 -1.00 9.29 3.04
CA GLY A 99 -1.14 8.07 2.25
C GLY A 99 -2.16 8.24 1.13
N ILE A 100 -3.36 8.74 1.46
CA ILE A 100 -4.45 8.95 0.51
C ILE A 100 -4.09 10.01 -0.53
N THR A 101 -3.54 11.17 -0.13
CA THR A 101 -3.17 12.22 -1.08
C THR A 101 -2.13 11.72 -2.09
N SER A 102 -1.15 10.94 -1.64
CA SER A 102 -0.16 10.34 -2.53
C SER A 102 -0.78 9.33 -3.52
N ILE A 103 -1.78 8.53 -3.11
CA ILE A 103 -2.49 7.61 -4.01
C ILE A 103 -3.27 8.40 -5.07
N LEU A 104 -3.99 9.45 -4.67
CA LEU A 104 -4.77 10.27 -5.59
C LEU A 104 -3.88 11.02 -6.59
N SER A 105 -2.69 11.49 -6.17
CA SER A 105 -1.70 12.06 -7.08
C SER A 105 -1.24 11.07 -8.14
N TYR A 106 -1.01 9.81 -7.77
CA TYR A 106 -0.68 8.75 -8.72
C TYR A 106 -1.81 8.50 -9.73
N VAL A 107 -3.07 8.48 -9.27
CA VAL A 107 -4.25 8.36 -10.14
C VAL A 107 -4.39 9.53 -11.11
N ALA A 108 -4.15 10.76 -10.64
CA ALA A 108 -4.20 11.95 -11.50
C ALA A 108 -3.11 11.91 -12.57
N ALA A 109 -1.89 11.51 -12.20
CA ALA A 109 -0.78 11.35 -13.13
C ALA A 109 -1.05 10.25 -14.16
N SER A 110 -1.53 9.08 -13.74
CA SER A 110 -1.83 7.97 -14.66
C SER A 110 -2.94 8.35 -15.65
N LEU A 111 -3.98 9.06 -15.20
CA LEU A 111 -5.03 9.57 -16.08
C LEU A 111 -4.51 10.63 -17.05
N ALA A 112 -3.61 11.52 -16.62
CA ALA A 112 -2.95 12.47 -17.52
C ALA A 112 -2.18 11.74 -18.63
N TYR A 113 -1.35 10.75 -18.29
CA TYR A 113 -0.61 9.98 -19.28
C TYR A 113 -1.51 9.20 -20.25
N ALA A 114 -2.71 8.78 -19.81
CA ALA A 114 -3.68 8.09 -20.66
C ALA A 114 -4.39 9.01 -21.67
N ILE A 115 -4.65 10.27 -21.30
CA ILE A 115 -5.42 11.23 -22.14
C ILE A 115 -4.48 12.12 -22.94
N ASN A 116 -3.59 12.85 -22.27
CA ASN A 116 -2.60 13.72 -22.88
C ASN A 116 -1.46 13.99 -21.88
N PRO A 117 -0.21 13.55 -22.16
CA PRO A 117 0.91 13.68 -21.23
C PRO A 117 1.26 15.13 -20.88
N GLN A 118 0.88 16.13 -21.68
CA GLN A 118 1.09 17.54 -21.33
C GLN A 118 0.30 17.97 -20.08
N LEU A 119 -0.82 17.31 -19.78
CA LEU A 119 -1.63 17.58 -18.58
C LEU A 119 -0.92 17.13 -17.29
N ALA A 120 0.05 16.20 -17.38
CA ALA A 120 0.81 15.75 -16.22
C ALA A 120 1.66 16.87 -15.59
N ASN A 121 2.00 17.91 -16.36
CA ASN A 121 2.74 19.08 -15.85
C ASN A 121 1.83 20.19 -15.31
N SER A 122 0.50 20.10 -15.53
CA SER A 122 -0.44 21.12 -15.06
C SER A 122 -0.85 20.86 -13.62
N ARG A 123 -0.36 21.71 -12.70
CA ARG A 123 -0.74 21.64 -11.27
C ARG A 123 -2.25 21.76 -11.06
N ILE A 124 -2.92 22.60 -11.85
CA ILE A 124 -4.36 22.84 -11.74
C ILE A 124 -5.11 21.54 -12.09
N TYR A 125 -4.74 20.88 -13.19
CA TYR A 125 -5.35 19.61 -13.59
C TYR A 125 -5.23 18.56 -12.48
N ILE A 126 -4.02 18.37 -11.94
CA ILE A 126 -3.78 17.37 -10.89
C ILE A 126 -4.66 17.66 -9.66
N VAL A 127 -4.68 18.90 -9.17
CA VAL A 127 -5.49 19.28 -7.99
C VAL A 127 -6.98 19.07 -8.26
N THR A 128 -7.48 19.46 -9.42
CA THR A 128 -8.90 19.26 -9.78
C THR A 128 -9.27 17.78 -9.80
N VAL A 129 -8.45 16.93 -10.42
CA VAL A 129 -8.70 15.47 -10.46
C VAL A 129 -8.70 14.88 -9.06
N ILE A 130 -7.72 15.23 -8.23
CA ILE A 130 -7.64 14.78 -6.82
C ILE A 130 -8.94 15.15 -6.08
N LEU A 131 -9.36 16.41 -6.14
CA LEU A 131 -10.57 16.87 -5.45
C LEU A 131 -11.84 16.15 -5.94
N VAL A 132 -12.01 16.01 -7.26
CA VAL A 132 -13.17 15.31 -7.84
C VAL A 132 -13.22 13.86 -7.41
N VAL A 133 -12.11 13.14 -7.52
CA VAL A 133 -12.03 11.72 -7.13
C VAL A 133 -12.28 11.57 -5.62
N TYR A 134 -11.64 12.39 -4.79
CA TYR A 134 -11.80 12.33 -3.33
C TYR A 134 -13.25 12.58 -2.88
N TRP A 135 -13.89 13.62 -3.39
CA TRP A 135 -15.27 13.95 -3.03
C TRP A 135 -16.26 12.94 -3.58
N SER A 136 -16.03 12.40 -4.78
CA SER A 136 -16.85 11.30 -5.31
C SER A 136 -16.78 10.06 -4.42
N ALA A 137 -15.58 9.66 -3.99
CA ALA A 137 -15.38 8.51 -3.10
C ALA A 137 -16.00 8.74 -1.72
N THR A 138 -15.91 9.97 -1.19
CA THR A 138 -16.57 10.37 0.06
C THR A 138 -18.09 10.26 -0.06
N LEU A 139 -18.68 10.83 -1.12
CA LEU A 139 -20.13 10.81 -1.33
C LEU A 139 -20.66 9.38 -1.54
N LEU A 140 -19.90 8.52 -2.24
CA LEU A 140 -20.22 7.10 -2.38
C LEU A 140 -20.16 6.37 -1.04
N ASN A 141 -19.16 6.64 -0.21
CA ASN A 141 -19.08 6.05 1.14
C ASN A 141 -20.26 6.46 2.02
N LEU A 142 -20.72 7.71 1.93
CA LEU A 142 -21.87 8.20 2.69
C LEU A 142 -23.20 7.51 2.27
N ARG A 143 -23.28 6.96 1.05
CA ARG A 143 -24.49 6.29 0.51
C ARG A 143 -24.60 4.79 0.83
N GLY A 144 -23.61 4.18 1.48
CA GLY A 144 -23.69 2.82 2.02
C GLY A 144 -22.52 1.91 1.67
N MET A 145 -21.98 1.21 2.67
CA MET A 145 -20.72 0.44 2.56
C MET A 145 -20.79 -0.84 1.72
N ARG A 146 -21.99 -1.37 1.38
CA ARG A 146 -22.10 -2.59 0.56
C ARG A 146 -21.58 -2.40 -0.87
N ALA A 147 -21.80 -1.23 -1.47
CA ALA A 147 -21.28 -0.91 -2.80
C ALA A 147 -19.75 -0.73 -2.78
N SER A 148 -19.22 -0.15 -1.71
CA SER A 148 -17.78 0.10 -1.52
C SER A 148 -16.96 -1.20 -1.54
N GLY A 149 -17.47 -2.27 -0.92
CA GLY A 149 -16.79 -3.58 -0.93
C GLY A 149 -16.66 -4.20 -2.31
N LEU A 150 -17.73 -4.19 -3.12
CA LEU A 150 -17.70 -4.71 -4.49
C LEU A 150 -16.79 -3.88 -5.39
N ILE A 151 -16.91 -2.55 -5.34
CA ILE A 151 -16.05 -1.63 -6.11
C ILE A 151 -14.57 -1.87 -5.76
N SER A 152 -14.26 -2.02 -4.47
CA SER A 152 -12.88 -2.26 -4.02
C SER A 152 -12.33 -3.58 -4.56
N SER A 153 -13.13 -4.65 -4.54
CA SER A 153 -12.70 -5.95 -5.07
C SER A 153 -12.43 -5.92 -6.58
N ILE A 154 -13.29 -5.24 -7.34
CA ILE A 154 -13.12 -5.08 -8.79
C ILE A 154 -11.89 -4.22 -9.08
N CYS A 155 -11.75 -3.07 -8.43
CA CYS A 155 -10.59 -2.18 -8.60
C CYS A 155 -9.26 -2.85 -8.27
N LEU A 156 -9.20 -3.68 -7.21
CA LEU A 156 -7.99 -4.45 -6.89
C LEU A 156 -7.67 -5.47 -7.98
N GLY A 157 -8.68 -6.21 -8.45
CA GLY A 157 -8.50 -7.20 -9.51
C GLY A 157 -8.05 -6.57 -10.83
N THR A 158 -8.88 -5.69 -11.38
CA THR A 158 -8.65 -5.13 -12.73
C THR A 158 -7.64 -3.99 -12.74
N GLY A 159 -7.55 -3.21 -11.67
CA GLY A 159 -6.71 -2.01 -11.61
C GLY A 159 -5.30 -2.25 -11.06
N VAL A 160 -5.09 -3.31 -10.27
CA VAL A 160 -3.78 -3.58 -9.67
C VAL A 160 -3.22 -4.93 -10.13
N LEU A 161 -3.95 -6.02 -9.95
CA LEU A 161 -3.44 -7.36 -10.28
C LEU A 161 -3.23 -7.56 -11.77
N VAL A 162 -4.18 -7.15 -12.61
CA VAL A 162 -4.06 -7.29 -14.08
C VAL A 162 -2.86 -6.51 -14.64
N PRO A 163 -2.67 -5.20 -14.35
CA PRO A 163 -1.49 -4.48 -14.79
C PRO A 163 -0.19 -5.06 -14.26
N ALA A 164 -0.17 -5.51 -13.00
CA ALA A 164 1.03 -6.13 -12.41
C ALA A 164 1.44 -7.41 -13.17
N VAL A 165 0.50 -8.32 -13.42
CA VAL A 165 0.78 -9.56 -14.16
C VAL A 165 1.19 -9.27 -15.61
N LEU A 166 0.51 -8.31 -16.25
CA LEU A 166 0.84 -7.89 -17.62
C LEU A 166 2.25 -7.30 -17.71
N LEU A 167 2.65 -6.44 -16.77
CA LEU A 167 4.00 -5.88 -16.71
C LEU A 167 5.06 -6.96 -16.51
N VAL A 168 4.82 -7.93 -15.61
CA VAL A 168 5.75 -9.06 -15.41
C VAL A 168 5.87 -9.90 -16.69
N GLY A 169 4.75 -10.19 -17.36
CA GLY A 169 4.75 -10.93 -18.63
C GLY A 169 5.53 -10.21 -19.73
N LEU A 170 5.28 -8.90 -19.89
CA LEU A 170 6.02 -8.06 -20.86
C LEU A 170 7.52 -8.01 -20.54
N ALA A 171 7.89 -7.94 -19.27
CA ALA A 171 9.30 -7.96 -18.85
C ALA A 171 9.99 -9.29 -19.24
N LEU A 172 9.32 -10.43 -19.01
CA LEU A 172 9.84 -11.74 -19.43
C LEU A 172 10.01 -11.84 -20.94
N VAL A 173 9.04 -11.37 -21.73
CA VAL A 173 9.13 -11.34 -23.20
C VAL A 173 10.25 -10.41 -23.65
N TYR A 174 10.40 -9.23 -23.03
CA TYR A 174 11.47 -8.28 -23.34
C TYR A 174 12.86 -8.88 -23.12
N MET A 175 13.04 -9.62 -22.02
CA MET A 175 14.28 -10.36 -21.73
C MET A 175 14.51 -11.50 -22.72
N ALA A 176 13.47 -12.25 -23.08
CA ALA A 176 13.56 -13.34 -24.05
C ALA A 176 13.91 -12.85 -25.47
N GLN A 177 13.56 -11.60 -25.81
CA GLN A 177 13.91 -10.95 -27.08
C GLN A 177 15.38 -10.47 -27.15
N GLY A 178 16.18 -10.67 -26.09
CA GLY A 178 17.60 -10.29 -26.06
C GLY A 178 17.83 -8.78 -26.11
N ARG A 179 16.83 -7.96 -25.77
CA ARG A 179 16.96 -6.50 -25.72
C ARG A 179 17.86 -6.09 -24.55
N PRO A 180 18.62 -4.97 -24.67
CA PRO A 180 19.50 -4.54 -23.59
C PRO A 180 18.68 -4.23 -22.34
N VAL A 181 18.99 -4.94 -21.27
CA VAL A 181 18.45 -4.65 -19.94
C VAL A 181 19.27 -3.49 -19.38
N GLN A 182 18.58 -2.40 -19.05
CA GLN A 182 19.21 -1.18 -18.53
C GLN A 182 19.70 -1.32 -17.08
N LEU A 183 19.36 -2.44 -16.44
CA LEU A 183 19.90 -2.83 -15.14
C LEU A 183 21.17 -3.65 -15.36
N ASP A 184 22.27 -3.21 -14.75
CA ASP A 184 23.44 -4.07 -14.62
C ASP A 184 23.12 -5.22 -13.64
N MET A 185 22.81 -6.38 -14.21
CA MET A 185 22.48 -7.60 -13.46
C MET A 185 23.72 -8.40 -13.07
N THR A 186 24.92 -7.90 -13.31
CA THR A 186 26.14 -8.60 -12.89
C THR A 186 26.16 -8.72 -11.37
N LEU A 187 26.45 -9.93 -10.88
CA LEU A 187 26.63 -10.26 -9.47
C LEU A 187 27.99 -9.71 -8.98
N SER A 188 28.13 -8.38 -9.02
CA SER A 188 29.27 -7.67 -8.44
C SER A 188 28.88 -7.03 -7.12
N ALA A 189 29.81 -7.03 -6.16
CA ALA A 189 29.61 -6.41 -4.84
C ALA A 189 29.23 -4.92 -4.95
N ASP A 190 29.69 -4.25 -6.01
CA ASP A 190 29.43 -2.82 -6.27
C ASP A 190 27.98 -2.53 -6.71
N ASN A 191 27.31 -3.51 -7.33
CA ASN A 191 25.93 -3.40 -7.77
C ASN A 191 24.94 -3.70 -6.65
N TRP A 192 25.35 -4.50 -5.67
CA TRP A 192 24.49 -4.93 -4.56
C TRP A 192 24.69 -4.11 -3.30
N LEU A 193 25.93 -3.73 -2.98
CA LEU A 193 26.25 -2.97 -1.78
C LEU A 193 26.54 -1.51 -2.14
N PRO A 194 26.04 -0.54 -1.36
CA PRO A 194 26.40 0.86 -1.52
C PRO A 194 27.79 1.13 -0.91
N LEU A 195 28.82 0.39 -1.31
CA LEU A 195 30.20 0.54 -0.80
C LEU A 195 31.03 1.55 -1.58
N ASN A 196 30.65 1.83 -2.83
CA ASN A 196 31.33 2.81 -3.67
C ASN A 196 30.46 4.06 -3.77
N CYS A 197 30.96 5.13 -3.15
CA CYS A 197 30.55 6.52 -3.36
C CYS A 197 31.21 7.07 -4.64
#